data_AF-A0A838YLS6-F1
#
_entry.id   AF-A0A838YLS6-F1
#
_cell.length_a   1.000
_cell.length_b   1.000
_cell.length_c   1.000
_cell.angle_alpha   90.00
_cell.angle_beta   90.00
_cell.angle_gamma   90.00
#
_symmetry.space_group_name_H-M   'P 1'
#
loop_
_entity.id
_entity.type
_entity.pdbx_description
1 polymer ?
#
loop_
_entity_poly.entity_id
_entity_poly.type
_entity_poly.pdbx_seq_one_letter_code
_entity_poly.pdbx_strand_id
1 'polypeptide(L)'
;MSTSMKDLLEAGVHFGHQTQRWNPKMDKYIYSAKSGIHILDLRITYEAIEKSQDYIQKLVANSGKVLFVGTKPQAQKVIEDQAIRADMPYVNFRWLGGMLTNFKTIIKRVTYLKELMALESSGEINAYTKSERLKIRREIEKLNKSIGGIVNLNKLPDALFVVDLANESTAITEAKKLGIPVIGLADSNVDPEGVEIVVPGNDDAIRSIELITSAIADACLKGSGKRKEVENKENS
;
A
#
# COMPACT_ATOMS: atom_id res chain seq x y z
N MET A 1 -11.99 -12.34 -3.79
CA MET A 1 -11.93 -13.19 -5.01
C MET A 1 -10.79 -14.18 -4.85
N SER A 2 -10.93 -15.42 -5.34
CA SER A 2 -9.77 -16.30 -5.50
C SER A 2 -9.03 -15.87 -6.75
N THR A 3 -7.80 -15.38 -6.62
CA THR A 3 -6.97 -15.02 -7.77
C THR A 3 -6.61 -16.30 -8.51
N SER A 4 -7.15 -16.54 -9.70
CA SER A 4 -6.76 -17.68 -10.54
C SER A 4 -5.68 -17.27 -11.55
N MET A 5 -4.97 -18.25 -12.11
CA MET A 5 -4.00 -18.00 -13.18
C MET A 5 -4.64 -17.35 -14.42
N LYS A 6 -5.92 -17.67 -14.68
CA LYS A 6 -6.72 -17.04 -15.74
C LYS A 6 -6.94 -15.56 -15.46
N ASP A 7 -7.30 -15.20 -14.22
CA ASP A 7 -7.52 -13.80 -13.84
C ASP A 7 -6.22 -12.98 -13.95
N LEU A 8 -5.07 -13.56 -13.55
CA LEU A 8 -3.75 -12.93 -13.70
C LEU A 8 -3.40 -12.67 -15.17
N LEU A 9 -3.75 -13.60 -16.06
CA LEU A 9 -3.54 -13.44 -17.49
C LEU A 9 -4.45 -12.35 -18.08
N GLU A 10 -5.75 -12.38 -17.76
CA GLU A 10 -6.76 -11.42 -18.24
C GLU A 10 -6.53 -9.99 -17.72
N ALA A 11 -6.04 -9.86 -16.49
CA ALA A 11 -5.67 -8.57 -15.91
C ALA A 11 -4.34 -8.00 -16.46
N GLY A 12 -3.60 -8.79 -17.24
CA GLY A 12 -2.34 -8.36 -17.85
C GLY A 12 -1.16 -8.29 -16.88
N VAL A 13 -1.19 -9.07 -15.79
CA VAL A 13 -0.14 -9.06 -14.74
C VAL A 13 1.22 -9.53 -15.28
N HIS A 14 1.21 -10.40 -16.30
CA HIS A 14 2.41 -10.98 -16.89
C HIS A 14 3.24 -10.01 -17.75
N PHE A 15 2.71 -8.85 -18.12
CA PHE A 15 3.46 -7.88 -18.90
C PHE A 15 4.42 -7.11 -18.00
N GLY A 16 5.70 -7.10 -18.35
CA GLY A 16 6.67 -6.19 -17.77
C GLY A 16 6.98 -4.99 -18.67
N HIS A 17 8.08 -4.31 -18.35
CA HIS A 17 8.66 -3.23 -19.13
C HIS A 17 9.46 -3.72 -20.35
N GLN A 18 9.94 -2.74 -21.14
CA GLN A 18 10.80 -2.97 -22.30
C GLN A 18 12.13 -3.62 -21.89
N THR A 19 12.63 -4.52 -22.74
CA THR A 19 13.91 -5.24 -22.56
C THR A 19 15.13 -4.35 -22.34
N GLN A 20 15.09 -3.08 -22.75
CA GLN A 20 16.17 -2.12 -22.53
C GLN A 20 16.17 -1.49 -21.13
N ARG A 21 15.04 -1.57 -20.40
CA ARG A 21 14.82 -0.91 -19.11
C ARG A 21 14.79 -1.87 -17.93
N TRP A 22 15.16 -3.13 -18.14
CA TRP A 22 15.07 -4.16 -17.11
C TRP A 22 16.19 -4.05 -16.07
N ASN A 23 15.94 -4.59 -14.89
CA ASN A 23 16.92 -4.77 -13.84
C ASN A 23 17.43 -6.22 -13.85
N PRO A 24 18.75 -6.48 -13.95
CA PRO A 24 19.30 -7.84 -13.94
C PRO A 24 18.92 -8.69 -12.72
N LYS A 25 18.64 -8.06 -11.57
CA LYS A 25 18.18 -8.79 -10.37
C LYS A 25 16.78 -9.38 -10.53
N MET A 26 16.02 -8.94 -11.54
CA MET A 26 14.70 -9.48 -11.87
C MET A 26 14.73 -10.70 -12.78
N ASP A 27 15.92 -11.13 -13.26
CA ASP A 27 16.08 -12.25 -14.21
C ASP A 27 15.30 -13.51 -13.83
N LYS A 28 15.39 -13.92 -12.55
CA LYS A 28 14.69 -15.09 -12.01
C LYS A 28 13.16 -15.00 -12.02
N TYR A 29 12.59 -13.80 -12.20
CA TYR A 29 11.14 -13.58 -12.27
C TYR A 29 10.64 -13.42 -13.71
N ILE A 30 11.55 -13.32 -14.69
CA ILE A 30 11.25 -13.15 -16.10
C ILE A 30 11.19 -14.53 -16.76
N TYR A 31 10.04 -14.83 -17.37
CA TYR A 31 9.83 -16.08 -18.11
C TYR A 31 10.42 -16.02 -19.52
N SER A 32 10.17 -14.91 -20.24
CA SER A 32 10.67 -14.71 -21.61
C SER A 32 10.57 -13.23 -22.01
N ALA A 33 10.89 -12.91 -23.27
CA ALA A 33 10.58 -11.62 -23.86
C ALA A 33 9.90 -11.82 -25.22
N LYS A 34 8.87 -11.02 -25.51
CA LYS A 34 8.13 -11.04 -26.78
C LYS A 34 7.92 -9.62 -27.27
N SER A 35 8.23 -9.37 -28.55
CA SER A 35 8.09 -8.04 -29.17
C SER A 35 8.78 -6.92 -28.39
N GLY A 36 9.94 -7.22 -27.77
CA GLY A 36 10.71 -6.25 -27.00
C GLY A 36 10.20 -5.97 -25.58
N ILE A 37 9.16 -6.66 -25.11
CA ILE A 37 8.58 -6.55 -23.77
C ILE A 37 8.89 -7.81 -22.96
N HIS A 38 9.29 -7.67 -21.70
CA HIS A 38 9.47 -8.80 -20.79
C HIS A 38 8.14 -9.42 -20.40
N ILE A 39 8.11 -10.75 -20.30
CA ILE A 39 6.99 -11.53 -19.79
C ILE A 39 7.43 -12.09 -18.43
N LEU A 40 6.72 -11.71 -17.38
CA LEU A 40 6.94 -12.18 -16.02
C LEU A 40 6.29 -13.56 -15.81
N ASP A 41 6.92 -14.39 -14.99
CA ASP A 41 6.43 -15.75 -14.70
C ASP A 41 5.25 -15.75 -13.72
N LEU A 42 4.05 -15.97 -14.26
CA LEU A 42 2.82 -16.01 -13.47
C LEU A 42 2.77 -17.12 -12.42
N ARG A 43 3.58 -18.18 -12.53
CA ARG A 43 3.66 -19.22 -11.50
C ARG A 43 4.28 -18.64 -10.23
N ILE A 44 5.37 -17.89 -10.40
CA ILE A 44 6.05 -17.21 -9.29
C ILE A 44 5.13 -16.12 -8.72
N THR A 45 4.43 -15.37 -9.57
CA THR A 45 3.41 -14.41 -9.13
C THR A 45 2.33 -15.07 -8.28
N TYR A 46 1.78 -16.20 -8.73
CA TYR A 46 0.74 -16.92 -8.02
C TYR A 46 1.20 -17.38 -6.63
N GLU A 47 2.36 -18.06 -6.56
CA GLU A 47 2.97 -18.50 -5.30
C GLU A 47 3.27 -17.32 -4.35
N ALA A 48 3.75 -16.20 -4.89
CA ALA A 48 4.03 -15.00 -4.11
C ALA A 48 2.75 -14.35 -3.55
N ILE A 49 1.64 -14.38 -4.29
CA ILE A 49 0.34 -13.92 -3.81
C ILE A 49 -0.13 -14.81 -2.66
N GLU A 50 -0.10 -16.13 -2.81
CA GLU A 50 -0.50 -17.06 -1.75
C GLU A 50 0.34 -16.84 -0.48
N LYS A 51 1.67 -16.76 -0.62
CA LYS A 51 2.57 -16.46 0.49
C LYS A 51 2.25 -15.12 1.15
N SER A 52 1.94 -14.09 0.36
CA SER A 52 1.56 -12.76 0.87
C SER A 52 0.24 -12.80 1.63
N GLN A 53 -0.77 -13.51 1.11
CA GLN A 53 -2.07 -13.65 1.75
C GLN A 53 -1.96 -14.37 3.10
N ASP A 54 -1.20 -15.46 3.14
CA ASP A 54 -0.97 -16.21 4.38
C ASP A 54 -0.23 -15.38 5.43
N TYR A 55 0.80 -14.65 5.01
CA TYR A 55 1.56 -13.77 5.89
C TYR A 55 0.68 -12.66 6.47
N ILE A 56 -0.04 -11.94 5.60
CA ILE A 56 -0.92 -10.82 5.99
C ILE A 56 -2.07 -11.31 6.88
N GLN A 57 -2.68 -12.46 6.55
CA GLN A 57 -3.77 -13.00 7.34
C GLN A 57 -3.32 -13.27 8.79
N LYS A 58 -2.14 -13.87 8.97
CA LYS A 58 -1.57 -14.14 10.30
C LYS A 58 -1.25 -12.84 11.04
N LEU A 59 -0.66 -11.87 10.35
CA LEU A 59 -0.32 -10.57 10.92
C LEU A 59 -1.57 -9.81 11.39
N VAL A 60 -2.62 -9.75 10.58
CA VAL A 60 -3.86 -9.04 10.92
C VAL A 60 -4.68 -9.78 11.98
N ALA A 61 -4.65 -11.12 11.99
CA ALA A 61 -5.24 -11.90 13.09
C ALA A 61 -4.64 -11.54 14.45
N ASN A 62 -3.35 -11.19 14.49
CA ASN A 62 -2.64 -10.70 15.68
C ASN A 62 -2.75 -9.19 15.89
N SER A 63 -3.77 -8.53 15.33
CA SER A 63 -3.98 -7.08 15.42
C SER A 63 -2.87 -6.23 14.78
N GLY A 64 -2.12 -6.82 13.85
CA GLY A 64 -1.14 -6.09 13.05
C GLY A 64 -1.83 -5.16 12.04
N LYS A 65 -1.15 -4.06 11.69
CA LYS A 65 -1.60 -3.10 10.67
C LYS A 65 -0.67 -3.17 9.45
N VAL A 66 -1.27 -3.30 8.27
CA VAL A 66 -0.57 -3.27 6.97
C VAL A 66 -0.75 -1.89 6.35
N LEU A 67 0.35 -1.21 6.03
CA LEU A 67 0.33 0.08 5.34
C LEU A 67 0.36 -0.13 3.83
N PHE A 68 -0.69 0.29 3.13
CA PHE A 68 -0.77 0.25 1.68
C PHE A 68 -0.11 1.50 1.08
N VAL A 69 0.84 1.33 0.17
CA VAL A 69 1.61 2.43 -0.41
C VAL A 69 1.62 2.32 -1.93
N GLY A 70 1.28 3.41 -2.60
CA GLY A 70 1.45 3.54 -4.05
C GLY A 70 1.07 4.94 -4.51
N THR A 71 2.06 5.74 -4.89
CA THR A 71 1.84 7.15 -5.25
C THR A 71 1.68 7.41 -6.74
N LYS A 72 1.94 6.42 -7.60
CA LYS A 72 1.74 6.59 -9.04
C LYS A 72 0.26 6.77 -9.39
N PRO A 73 -0.07 7.57 -10.43
CA PRO A 73 -1.46 7.87 -10.80
C PRO A 73 -2.38 6.64 -10.94
N GLN A 74 -1.86 5.55 -11.52
CA GLN A 74 -2.58 4.30 -11.75
C GLN A 74 -2.91 3.54 -10.45
N ALA A 75 -2.11 3.74 -9.40
CA ALA A 75 -2.27 3.07 -8.11
C ALA A 75 -3.08 3.89 -7.11
N GLN A 76 -3.10 5.23 -7.21
CA GLN A 76 -3.58 6.09 -6.11
C GLN A 76 -4.99 5.75 -5.65
N LYS A 77 -5.92 5.60 -6.61
CA LYS A 77 -7.33 5.33 -6.32
C LYS A 77 -7.54 3.90 -5.82
N VAL A 78 -6.84 2.94 -6.45
CA VAL A 78 -6.91 1.52 -6.08
C VAL A 78 -6.41 1.30 -4.65
N ILE A 79 -5.28 1.91 -4.29
CA ILE A 79 -4.69 1.82 -2.95
C ILE A 79 -5.66 2.38 -1.90
N GLU A 80 -6.23 3.55 -2.15
CA GLU A 80 -7.21 4.18 -1.25
C GLU A 80 -8.46 3.30 -1.08
N ASP A 81 -9.09 2.90 -2.17
CA ASP A 81 -10.36 2.17 -2.11
C ASP A 81 -10.19 0.80 -1.43
N GLN A 82 -9.11 0.08 -1.74
CA GLN A 82 -8.85 -1.24 -1.17
C GLN A 82 -8.41 -1.18 0.30
N ALA A 83 -7.62 -0.16 0.67
CA ALA A 83 -7.20 0.02 2.06
C ALA A 83 -8.38 0.45 2.95
N ILE A 84 -9.22 1.37 2.49
CA ILE A 84 -10.46 1.77 3.19
C ILE A 84 -11.37 0.55 3.36
N ARG A 85 -11.56 -0.24 2.29
CA ARG A 85 -12.36 -1.47 2.34
C ARG A 85 -11.84 -2.46 3.40
N ALA A 86 -10.52 -2.53 3.60
CA ALA A 86 -9.87 -3.44 4.54
C ALA A 86 -9.66 -2.87 5.96
N ASP A 87 -10.09 -1.63 6.24
CA ASP A 87 -9.77 -0.90 7.49
C ASP A 87 -8.25 -0.84 7.78
N MET A 88 -7.48 -0.57 6.72
CA MET A 88 -6.02 -0.48 6.76
C MET A 88 -5.54 0.92 6.40
N PRO A 89 -4.42 1.38 6.98
CA PRO A 89 -3.83 2.67 6.66
C PRO A 89 -3.26 2.67 5.24
N TYR A 90 -3.21 3.85 4.59
CA TYR A 90 -2.67 4.00 3.24
C TYR A 90 -1.93 5.31 2.99
N VAL A 91 -1.08 5.30 1.96
CA VAL A 91 -0.42 6.47 1.37
C VAL A 91 -0.53 6.36 -0.16
N ASN A 92 -1.31 7.26 -0.77
CA ASN A 92 -1.62 7.21 -2.20
C ASN A 92 -1.19 8.46 -2.99
N PHE A 93 -0.75 9.54 -2.36
CA PHE A 93 -0.32 10.76 -3.05
C PHE A 93 1.19 10.98 -3.04
N ARG A 94 1.79 11.04 -1.85
CA ARG A 94 3.23 11.30 -1.70
C ARG A 94 3.75 10.71 -0.40
N TRP A 95 4.83 9.94 -0.50
CA TRP A 95 5.63 9.56 0.65
C TRP A 95 6.43 10.76 1.16
N LEU A 96 6.24 11.13 2.43
CA LEU A 96 7.08 12.15 3.09
C LEU A 96 8.27 11.42 3.71
N GLY A 97 9.49 11.82 3.35
CA GLY A 97 10.69 11.28 3.99
C GLY A 97 10.63 11.46 5.50
N GLY A 98 10.88 10.38 6.24
CA GLY A 98 10.69 10.34 7.69
C GLY A 98 9.31 9.83 8.12
N MET A 99 8.46 9.35 7.22
CA MET A 99 7.13 8.83 7.54
C MET A 99 7.18 7.71 8.60
N LEU A 100 8.17 6.83 8.51
CA LEU A 100 8.37 5.75 9.49
C LEU A 100 9.52 6.09 10.44
N THR A 101 10.64 6.58 9.92
CA THR A 101 11.84 6.82 10.74
C THR A 101 11.72 8.02 11.68
N ASN A 102 10.87 8.99 11.36
CA ASN A 102 10.51 10.13 12.20
C ASN A 102 9.02 10.11 12.59
N PHE A 103 8.49 8.92 12.91
CA PHE A 103 7.08 8.69 13.17
C PHE A 103 6.48 9.63 14.24
N LYS A 104 7.24 9.95 15.30
CA LYS A 104 6.78 10.88 16.35
C LYS A 104 6.39 12.25 15.79
N THR A 105 7.15 12.77 14.82
CA THR A 105 6.85 14.07 14.19
C THR A 105 5.65 13.98 13.25
N ILE A 106 5.53 12.86 12.54
CA ILE A 106 4.41 12.59 11.64
C ILE A 106 3.10 12.50 12.43
N ILE A 107 3.11 11.80 13.55
CA ILE A 107 1.96 11.72 14.46
C ILE A 107 1.53 13.10 14.95
N LYS A 108 2.46 13.99 15.30
CA LYS A 108 2.11 15.39 15.66
C LYS A 108 1.38 16.11 14.53
N ARG A 109 1.80 15.91 13.27
CA ARG A 109 1.12 16.49 12.11
C ARG A 109 -0.26 15.85 11.87
N VAL A 110 -0.42 14.56 12.16
CA VAL A 110 -1.71 13.86 12.12
C VAL A 110 -2.67 14.41 13.19
N THR A 111 -2.19 14.60 14.42
CA THR A 111 -2.99 15.21 15.50
C THR A 111 -3.43 16.62 15.12
N TYR A 112 -2.52 17.42 14.58
CA TYR A 112 -2.85 18.76 14.10
C TYR A 112 -3.89 18.74 12.96
N LEU A 113 -3.81 17.78 12.02
CA LEU A 113 -4.86 17.60 11.01
C LEU A 113 -6.22 17.29 11.66
N LYS A 114 -6.27 16.41 12.67
CA LYS A 114 -7.50 16.10 13.40
C LYS A 114 -8.10 17.34 14.08
N GLU A 115 -7.26 18.17 14.69
CA GLU A 115 -7.68 19.45 15.31
C GLU A 115 -8.29 20.40 14.27
N LEU A 116 -7.66 20.56 13.10
CA LEU A 116 -8.20 21.39 12.03
C LEU A 116 -9.54 20.87 11.48
N MET A 117 -9.67 19.54 11.32
CA MET A 117 -10.93 18.91 10.91
C MET A 117 -12.03 19.05 11.97
N ALA A 118 -11.68 18.97 13.26
CA ALA A 118 -12.61 19.20 14.36
C ALA A 118 -13.09 20.66 14.40
N LEU A 119 -12.20 21.62 14.14
CA LEU A 119 -12.53 23.04 14.04
C LEU A 119 -13.52 23.31 12.88
N GLU A 120 -13.34 22.64 11.75
CA GLU A 120 -14.25 22.78 10.61
C GLU A 120 -15.61 22.13 10.86
N SER A 121 -15.63 20.91 11.41
CA SER A 121 -16.87 20.15 11.67
C SER A 121 -17.72 20.71 12.83
N SER A 122 -17.09 21.30 13.85
CA SER A 122 -17.78 21.96 14.97
C SER A 122 -18.40 23.31 14.59
N GLY A 123 -17.98 23.91 13.47
CA GLY A 123 -18.42 25.24 13.05
C GLY A 123 -17.70 26.39 13.76
N GLU A 124 -16.79 26.12 14.70
CA GLU A 124 -15.94 27.11 15.37
C GLU A 124 -15.07 27.90 14.37
N ILE A 125 -14.77 27.28 13.22
CA ILE A 125 -14.11 27.94 12.09
C ILE A 125 -14.79 29.24 11.65
N ASN A 126 -16.09 29.43 11.93
CA ASN A 126 -16.83 30.65 11.55
C ASN A 126 -16.47 31.88 12.38
N ALA A 127 -15.77 31.72 13.51
CA ALA A 127 -15.23 32.85 14.29
C ALA A 127 -14.06 33.55 13.57
N TYR A 128 -13.46 32.92 12.56
CA TYR A 128 -12.31 33.44 11.82
C TYR A 128 -12.73 34.27 10.60
N THR A 129 -11.83 35.17 10.17
CA THR A 129 -12.04 35.95 8.95
C THR A 129 -12.12 35.06 7.70
N LYS A 130 -12.72 35.56 6.61
CA LYS A 130 -12.80 34.81 5.34
C LYS A 130 -11.41 34.38 4.82
N SER A 131 -10.39 35.22 5.02
CA SER A 131 -9.01 34.94 4.62
C SER A 131 -8.40 33.79 5.43
N GLU A 132 -8.57 33.81 6.75
CA GLU A 132 -8.08 32.75 7.65
C GLU A 132 -8.80 31.43 7.40
N ARG A 133 -10.12 31.44 7.24
CA ARG A 133 -10.90 30.25 6.87
C ARG A 133 -10.38 29.60 5.58
N LEU A 134 -10.05 30.40 4.57
CA LEU A 134 -9.48 29.90 3.33
C LEU A 134 -8.10 29.26 3.54
N LYS A 135 -7.25 29.86 4.38
CA LYS A 135 -5.94 29.29 4.73
C LYS A 135 -6.08 27.95 5.45
N ILE A 136 -6.98 27.88 6.44
CA ILE A 136 -7.27 26.65 7.19
C ILE A 136 -7.73 25.54 6.24
N ARG A 137 -8.71 25.82 5.37
CA ARG A 137 -9.20 24.82 4.39
C ARG A 137 -8.12 24.33 3.44
N ARG A 138 -7.26 25.22 2.94
CA ARG A 138 -6.11 24.85 2.10
C ARG A 138 -5.11 23.98 2.86
N GLU A 139 -4.90 24.25 4.14
CA GLU A 139 -4.02 23.44 4.98
C GLU A 139 -4.63 22.05 5.24
N ILE A 140 -5.93 21.96 5.55
CA ILE A 140 -6.67 20.70 5.66
C ILE A 140 -6.54 19.90 4.37
N GLU A 141 -6.82 20.49 3.21
CA GLU A 141 -6.74 19.80 1.93
C GLU A 141 -5.32 19.26 1.66
N LYS A 142 -4.30 20.08 1.91
CA LYS A 142 -2.89 19.70 1.71
C LYS A 142 -2.47 18.56 2.65
N LEU A 143 -2.83 18.66 3.92
CA LEU A 143 -2.51 17.65 4.93
C LEU A 143 -3.30 16.37 4.67
N ASN A 144 -4.59 16.45 4.37
CA ASN A 144 -5.41 15.28 4.10
C ASN A 144 -4.91 14.50 2.89
N LYS A 145 -4.49 15.18 1.80
CA LYS A 145 -3.83 14.52 0.66
C LYS A 145 -2.55 13.80 1.06
N SER A 146 -1.77 14.35 1.99
CA SER A 146 -0.44 13.80 2.32
C SER A 146 -0.45 12.73 3.42
N ILE A 147 -1.28 12.90 4.45
CA ILE A 147 -1.30 12.07 5.67
C ILE A 147 -2.71 11.63 6.10
N GLY A 148 -3.75 11.91 5.31
CA GLY A 148 -5.13 11.51 5.63
C GLY A 148 -5.30 10.00 5.76
N GLY A 149 -4.64 9.22 4.90
CA GLY A 149 -4.73 7.76 4.93
C GLY A 149 -4.03 7.10 6.13
N ILE A 150 -3.25 7.86 6.92
CA ILE A 150 -2.63 7.39 8.18
C ILE A 150 -3.23 8.04 9.42
N VAL A 151 -4.38 8.72 9.30
CA VAL A 151 -5.00 9.47 10.40
C VAL A 151 -5.33 8.60 11.63
N ASN A 152 -5.62 7.32 11.40
CA ASN A 152 -5.96 6.36 12.45
C ASN A 152 -4.77 5.48 12.87
N LEU A 153 -3.57 5.75 12.37
CA LEU A 153 -2.37 4.98 12.68
C LEU A 153 -1.70 5.53 13.95
N ASN A 154 -1.79 4.78 15.06
CA ASN A 154 -1.24 5.21 16.36
C ASN A 154 0.14 4.61 16.68
N LYS A 155 0.52 3.52 16.02
CA LYS A 155 1.81 2.84 16.13
C LYS A 155 2.39 2.63 14.72
N LEU A 156 3.68 2.31 14.63
CA LEU A 156 4.28 1.91 13.36
C LEU A 156 3.50 0.73 12.76
N PRO A 157 3.38 0.67 11.42
CA PRO A 157 2.77 -0.48 10.75
C PRO A 157 3.66 -1.72 10.95
N ASP A 158 3.02 -2.88 11.01
CA ASP A 158 3.70 -4.16 11.21
C ASP A 158 4.19 -4.75 9.87
N ALA A 159 3.64 -4.29 8.73
CA ALA A 159 4.12 -4.58 7.38
C ALA A 159 3.73 -3.47 6.39
N LEU A 160 4.42 -3.40 5.25
CA LEU A 160 4.04 -2.58 4.11
C LEU A 160 3.62 -3.45 2.92
N PHE A 161 2.58 -3.01 2.21
CA PHE A 161 2.29 -3.44 0.85
C PHE A 161 2.58 -2.27 -0.10
N VAL A 162 3.53 -2.44 -1.01
CA VAL A 162 4.04 -1.38 -1.88
C VAL A 162 3.76 -1.72 -3.34
N VAL A 163 3.16 -0.79 -4.06
CA VAL A 163 3.03 -0.82 -5.52
C VAL A 163 4.04 0.18 -6.09
N ASP A 164 4.87 -0.28 -7.02
CA ASP A 164 5.98 0.47 -7.63
C ASP A 164 7.19 0.70 -6.72
N LEU A 165 8.09 -0.28 -6.71
CA LEU A 165 9.28 -0.21 -5.86
C LEU A 165 10.25 0.90 -6.27
N ALA A 166 10.26 1.30 -7.54
CA ALA A 166 11.14 2.36 -8.02
C ALA A 166 10.69 3.73 -7.49
N ASN A 167 9.40 4.03 -7.58
CA ASN A 167 8.83 5.28 -7.08
C ASN A 167 8.84 5.34 -5.54
N GLU A 168 8.69 4.20 -4.85
CA GLU A 168 8.60 4.13 -3.39
C GLU A 168 9.90 3.71 -2.68
N SER A 169 11.05 3.90 -3.33
CA SER A 169 12.38 3.53 -2.79
C SER A 169 12.68 4.12 -1.40
N THR A 170 12.18 5.31 -1.11
CA THR A 170 12.32 5.94 0.22
C THR A 170 11.53 5.17 1.29
N ALA A 171 10.30 4.76 0.98
CA ALA A 171 9.47 3.96 1.90
C ALA A 171 10.14 2.62 2.21
N ILE A 172 10.66 1.94 1.19
CA ILE A 172 11.39 0.67 1.33
C ILE A 172 12.64 0.84 2.18
N THR A 173 13.41 1.91 1.95
CA THR A 173 14.63 2.20 2.72
C THR A 173 14.31 2.45 4.20
N GLU A 174 13.25 3.21 4.49
CA GLU A 174 12.81 3.46 5.85
C GLU A 174 12.30 2.18 6.54
N ALA A 175 11.51 1.37 5.84
CA ALA A 175 11.01 0.10 6.34
C ALA A 175 12.16 -0.87 6.67
N LYS A 176 13.14 -1.01 5.76
CA LYS A 176 14.35 -1.82 5.97
C LYS A 176 15.14 -1.38 7.20
N LYS A 177 15.31 -0.07 7.41
CA LYS A 177 16.02 0.47 8.60
C LYS A 177 15.33 0.12 9.91
N LEU A 178 14.00 0.01 9.91
CA LEU A 178 13.20 -0.29 11.09
C LEU A 178 12.86 -1.78 11.23
N GLY A 179 13.32 -2.63 10.31
CA GLY A 179 12.99 -4.06 10.29
C GLY A 179 11.52 -4.34 9.98
N ILE A 180 10.83 -3.41 9.31
CA ILE A 180 9.43 -3.59 8.91
C ILE A 180 9.41 -4.35 7.57
N PRO A 181 8.77 -5.53 7.48
CA PRO A 181 8.75 -6.32 6.27
C PRO A 181 7.92 -5.66 5.17
N VAL A 182 8.42 -5.76 3.94
CA VAL A 182 7.81 -5.17 2.74
C VAL A 182 7.35 -6.28 1.80
N ILE A 183 6.10 -6.20 1.38
CA ILE A 183 5.52 -6.98 0.29
C ILE A 183 5.36 -6.03 -0.90
N GLY A 184 5.89 -6.40 -2.06
CA GLY A 184 6.04 -5.47 -3.18
C GLY A 184 5.54 -6.02 -4.51
N LEU A 185 4.67 -5.28 -5.20
CA LEU A 185 4.39 -5.51 -6.62
C LEU A 185 5.56 -4.95 -7.44
N ALA A 186 6.27 -5.84 -8.13
CA ALA A 186 7.53 -5.55 -8.81
C ALA A 186 7.47 -5.86 -10.30
N ASP A 187 7.70 -4.86 -11.14
CA ASP A 187 7.91 -5.05 -12.56
C ASP A 187 9.40 -5.36 -12.85
N SER A 188 9.69 -5.87 -14.04
CA SER A 188 11.02 -6.19 -14.58
C SER A 188 12.08 -5.08 -14.47
N ASN A 189 11.73 -3.81 -14.30
CA ASN A 189 12.66 -2.67 -14.23
C ASN A 189 13.10 -2.29 -12.81
N VAL A 190 12.52 -2.88 -11.76
CA VAL A 190 12.79 -2.47 -10.38
C VAL A 190 13.85 -3.35 -9.71
N ASP A 191 14.53 -2.81 -8.69
CA ASP A 191 15.40 -3.60 -7.82
C ASP A 191 14.54 -4.29 -6.73
N PRO A 192 14.50 -5.63 -6.66
CA PRO A 192 13.74 -6.35 -5.64
C PRO A 192 14.41 -6.35 -4.25
N GLU A 193 15.59 -5.76 -4.09
CA GLU A 193 16.32 -5.77 -2.83
C GLU A 193 15.60 -4.99 -1.72
N GLY A 194 15.54 -5.58 -0.51
CA GLY A 194 14.85 -4.99 0.64
C GLY A 194 13.35 -5.30 0.67
N VAL A 195 12.84 -6.08 -0.28
CA VAL A 195 11.48 -6.62 -0.28
C VAL A 195 11.50 -8.07 0.20
N GLU A 196 10.68 -8.37 1.22
CA GLU A 196 10.59 -9.70 1.84
C GLU A 196 9.79 -10.67 0.97
N ILE A 197 8.69 -10.21 0.38
CA ILE A 197 7.90 -10.97 -0.59
C ILE A 197 7.74 -10.13 -1.85
N VAL A 198 8.45 -10.53 -2.89
CA VAL A 198 8.35 -9.93 -4.22
C VAL A 198 7.20 -10.62 -4.94
N VAL A 199 6.20 -9.85 -5.36
CA VAL A 199 5.12 -10.28 -6.24
C VAL A 199 5.43 -9.75 -7.64
N PRO A 200 5.98 -10.58 -8.55
CA PRO A 200 6.26 -10.13 -9.90
C PRO A 200 4.96 -9.78 -10.61
N GLY A 201 4.86 -8.59 -11.19
CA GLY A 201 3.70 -8.24 -11.99
C GLY A 201 3.75 -6.84 -12.56
N ASN A 202 2.88 -6.61 -13.54
CA ASN A 202 2.68 -5.32 -14.18
C ASN A 202 2.18 -4.29 -13.16
N ASP A 203 2.94 -3.23 -12.97
CA ASP A 203 2.56 -2.15 -12.08
C ASP A 203 2.08 -0.90 -12.85
N ASP A 204 2.10 -0.88 -14.19
CA ASP A 204 1.55 0.20 -15.02
C ASP A 204 0.05 0.00 -15.35
N ALA A 205 -0.43 -1.24 -15.35
CA ALA A 205 -1.82 -1.55 -15.68
C ALA A 205 -2.73 -1.49 -14.45
N ILE A 206 -3.74 -0.59 -14.48
CA ILE A 206 -4.73 -0.42 -13.39
C ILE A 206 -5.36 -1.77 -12.99
N ARG A 207 -5.75 -2.60 -13.97
CA ARG A 207 -6.38 -3.91 -13.71
C ARG A 207 -5.44 -4.86 -12.97
N SER A 208 -4.14 -4.83 -13.29
CA SER A 208 -3.13 -5.63 -12.60
C SER A 208 -2.98 -5.16 -11.15
N ILE A 209 -2.79 -3.85 -10.95
CA ILE A 209 -2.69 -3.26 -9.61
C ILE A 209 -3.94 -3.57 -8.78
N GLU A 210 -5.13 -3.45 -9.36
CA GLU A 210 -6.41 -3.73 -8.71
C GLU A 210 -6.55 -5.20 -8.31
N LEU A 211 -6.20 -6.14 -9.19
CA LEU A 211 -6.25 -7.56 -8.89
C LEU A 211 -5.31 -7.93 -7.73
N ILE A 212 -4.07 -7.46 -7.77
CA ILE A 212 -3.10 -7.76 -6.71
C ILE A 212 -3.48 -7.07 -5.40
N THR A 213 -3.79 -5.78 -5.43
CA THR A 213 -4.14 -5.00 -4.23
C THR A 213 -5.42 -5.53 -3.58
N SER A 214 -6.42 -5.94 -4.38
CA SER A 214 -7.66 -6.54 -3.86
C SER A 214 -7.40 -7.90 -3.20
N ALA A 215 -6.50 -8.73 -3.75
CA ALA A 215 -6.11 -10.00 -3.15
C ALA A 215 -5.44 -9.81 -1.77
N ILE A 216 -4.62 -8.77 -1.62
CA ILE A 216 -3.99 -8.38 -0.35
C ILE A 216 -5.02 -7.82 0.64
N ALA A 217 -5.92 -6.93 0.19
CA ALA A 217 -7.01 -6.41 1.02
C ALA A 217 -7.97 -7.51 1.49
N ASP A 218 -8.26 -8.49 0.65
CA ASP A 218 -9.06 -9.67 1.03
C ASP A 218 -8.38 -10.50 2.11
N ALA A 219 -7.04 -10.61 2.10
CA ALA A 219 -6.30 -11.29 3.16
C ALA A 219 -6.39 -10.54 4.50
N CYS A 220 -6.30 -9.21 4.48
CA CYS A 220 -6.53 -8.36 5.66
C CYS A 220 -7.93 -8.60 6.24
N LEU A 221 -8.96 -8.59 5.39
CA LEU A 221 -10.35 -8.83 5.81
C LEU A 221 -10.54 -10.21 6.42
N LYS A 222 -9.99 -11.26 5.80
CA LYS A 222 -10.05 -12.63 6.34
C LYS A 222 -9.34 -12.74 7.70
N GLY A 223 -8.19 -12.08 7.86
CA GLY A 223 -7.48 -12.03 9.15
C GLY A 223 -8.29 -11.36 10.25
N SER A 224 -8.92 -10.23 9.93
CA SER A 224 -9.81 -9.49 10.84
C SER A 224 -11.07 -10.30 11.21
N GLY A 225 -11.66 -11.03 10.26
CA GLY A 225 -12.79 -11.92 10.50
C GLY A 225 -12.46 -13.05 11.49
N LYS A 226 -11.34 -13.75 11.28
CA LYS A 226 -10.85 -14.80 12.20
C LYS A 226 -10.67 -14.29 13.62
N ARG A 227 -10.13 -13.07 13.77
CA ARG A 227 -9.96 -12.43 15.08
C ARG A 227 -11.31 -12.25 15.80
N LYS A 228 -12.32 -11.69 15.11
CA LYS A 228 -13.66 -11.49 15.68
C LYS A 228 -14.30 -12.80 16.13
N GLU A 229 -14.08 -13.89 15.40
CA GLU A 229 -14.57 -15.22 15.79
C GLU A 229 -13.88 -15.74 17.08
N VAL A 230 -12.58 -15.52 17.24
CA VAL A 230 -11.84 -15.90 18.44
C VAL A 230 -12.30 -15.06 19.64
N GLU A 231 -12.39 -13.73 19.49
CA GLU A 231 -12.87 -12.83 20.55
C GLU A 231 -14.30 -13.17 20.99
N ASN A 232 -15.19 -13.55 20.06
CA ASN A 232 -16.55 -13.96 20.40
C ASN A 232 -16.60 -15.28 21.17
N LYS A 233 -15.68 -16.22 20.90
CA LYS A 233 -15.59 -17.50 21.62
C LYS A 233 -15.00 -17.37 23.02
N GLU A 234 -14.08 -16.43 23.24
CA GLU A 234 -13.51 -16.17 24.57
C GLU A 234 -14.48 -15.39 25.47
N ASN A 235 -15.41 -14.64 24.89
CA ASN A 235 -16.41 -13.85 25.61
C ASN A 235 -17.78 -14.56 25.78
N SER A 236 -17.93 -15.80 25.30
CA SER A 236 -19.13 -16.64 25.44
C SER A 236 -18.90 -17.75 26.45
#